data_AF-A0A537V6V8-F1
#
_entry.id   AF-A0A537V6V8-F1
#
_cell.length_a   1.000
_cell.length_b   1.000
_cell.length_c   1.000
_cell.angle_alpha   90.00
_cell.angle_beta   90.00
_cell.angle_gamma   90.00
#
_symmetry.space_group_name_H-M   'P 1'
#
loop_
_entity.id
_entity.type
_entity.pdbx_description
1 polymer ?
#
loop_
_entity_poly.entity_id
_entity_poly.type
_entity_poly.pdbx_seq_one_letter_code
_entity_poly.pdbx_strand_id
1 'polypeptide(L)'
;ALGFDTFLDAKALGGSARPPYCADPDLARQVLRVLDEAGPRCFIFVITMGNHGPWLDKGPPIDPAVTRLFDARAVPQGKALQRYLDGLRRSDEMLAILMSGLEQRSRDAMLGFYGDHLPSLPHAFEHFGFTEPHSDYVIWPGGAAPPPRRDLPAHDLGRIIVDRALGAEWDAAIGGSGAGPTRDRLESVLAAGR
;
A
#
# COMPACT_ATOMS: atom_id res chain seq x y z
N ALA A 1 -24.58 -2.74 -9.90
CA ALA A 1 -24.06 -2.67 -8.52
C ALA A 1 -22.92 -3.67 -8.38
N LEU A 2 -21.94 -3.43 -7.51
CA LEU A 2 -20.72 -4.25 -7.38
C LEU A 2 -20.88 -5.51 -6.49
N GLY A 3 -22.06 -5.73 -5.90
CA GLY A 3 -22.36 -6.95 -5.13
C GLY A 3 -21.90 -6.93 -3.66
N PHE A 4 -21.53 -5.78 -3.09
CA PHE A 4 -21.25 -5.65 -1.66
C PHE A 4 -22.53 -5.65 -0.83
N ASP A 5 -22.55 -6.43 0.25
CA ASP A 5 -23.66 -6.46 1.21
C ASP A 5 -23.71 -5.22 2.11
N THR A 6 -22.54 -4.68 2.47
CA THR A 6 -22.40 -3.55 3.40
C THR A 6 -21.39 -2.54 2.87
N PHE A 7 -21.68 -1.24 3.09
CA PHE A 7 -20.75 -0.13 2.85
C PHE A 7 -20.60 0.72 4.12
N LEU A 8 -19.38 0.79 4.66
CA LEU A 8 -19.05 1.59 5.84
C LEU A 8 -18.31 2.85 5.39
N ASP A 9 -18.95 4.01 5.55
CA ASP A 9 -18.36 5.29 5.19
C ASP A 9 -17.50 5.88 6.33
N ALA A 10 -16.91 7.05 6.07
CA ALA A 10 -16.12 7.76 7.09
C ALA A 10 -16.91 8.02 8.38
N LYS A 11 -18.22 8.30 8.31
CA LYS A 11 -19.03 8.56 9.50
C LYS A 11 -19.22 7.28 10.33
N ALA A 12 -19.51 6.16 9.68
CA ALA A 12 -19.64 4.85 10.33
C ALA A 12 -18.33 4.42 11.00
N LEU A 13 -17.19 4.78 10.41
CA LEU A 13 -15.85 4.44 10.91
C LEU A 13 -15.27 5.48 11.90
N GLY A 14 -16.02 6.54 12.23
CA GLY A 14 -15.56 7.62 13.13
C GLY A 14 -14.50 8.54 12.53
N GLY A 15 -14.32 8.52 11.22
CA GLY A 15 -13.40 9.37 10.46
C GLY A 15 -13.96 10.74 10.09
N SER A 16 -13.08 11.59 9.57
CA SER A 16 -13.42 12.93 9.08
C SER A 16 -13.61 12.93 7.56
N ALA A 17 -14.57 13.71 7.05
CA ALA A 17 -14.73 13.98 5.62
C ALA A 17 -13.76 15.04 5.08
N ARG A 18 -12.96 15.66 5.95
CA ARG A 18 -11.96 16.69 5.61
C ARG A 18 -10.60 16.33 6.23
N PRO A 19 -9.47 16.70 5.61
CA PRO A 19 -8.16 16.50 6.20
C PRO A 19 -8.02 17.17 7.59
N PRO A 20 -7.29 16.55 8.54
CA PRO A 20 -6.69 15.22 8.43
C PRO A 20 -7.76 14.11 8.45
N TYR A 21 -7.58 13.11 7.58
CA TYR A 21 -8.46 11.94 7.51
C TYR A 21 -8.18 10.95 8.64
N CYS A 22 -8.99 9.90 8.74
CA CYS A 22 -8.72 8.77 9.65
C CYS A 22 -7.32 8.20 9.36
N ALA A 23 -6.54 7.99 10.41
CA ALA A 23 -5.21 7.42 10.26
C ALA A 23 -5.30 5.94 9.88
N ASP A 24 -4.41 5.50 9.00
CA ASP A 24 -4.37 4.12 8.50
C ASP A 24 -4.29 3.06 9.63
N PRO A 25 -3.49 3.22 10.71
CA PRO A 25 -3.49 2.30 11.85
C PRO A 25 -4.84 2.21 12.59
N ASP A 26 -5.58 3.32 12.65
CA ASP A 26 -6.90 3.32 13.28
C ASP A 26 -7.90 2.58 12.40
N LEU A 27 -7.87 2.83 11.08
CA LEU A 27 -8.66 2.07 10.11
C LEU A 27 -8.34 0.57 10.14
N ALA A 28 -7.07 0.19 10.28
CA ALA A 28 -6.66 -1.22 10.44
C ALA A 28 -7.38 -1.89 11.62
N ARG A 29 -7.42 -1.23 12.78
CA ARG A 29 -8.14 -1.74 13.95
C ARG A 29 -9.64 -1.83 13.70
N GLN A 30 -10.22 -0.87 12.97
CA GLN A 30 -11.63 -0.94 12.56
C GLN A 30 -11.91 -2.16 11.69
N VAL A 31 -11.05 -2.43 10.70
CA VAL A 31 -11.17 -3.61 9.83
C VAL A 31 -11.11 -4.90 10.63
N LEU A 32 -10.18 -5.02 11.60
CA LEU A 32 -10.11 -6.21 12.46
C LEU A 32 -11.37 -6.40 13.31
N ARG A 33 -12.01 -5.33 13.81
CA ARG A 33 -13.30 -5.44 14.51
C ARG A 33 -14.41 -5.94 13.59
N VAL A 34 -14.47 -5.42 12.36
CA VAL A 34 -15.45 -5.88 11.35
C VAL A 34 -15.23 -7.36 11.02
N LEU A 35 -13.97 -7.80 10.90
CA LEU A 35 -13.64 -9.21 10.68
C LEU A 35 -14.12 -10.10 11.84
N ASP A 36 -13.96 -9.64 13.09
CA ASP A 36 -14.41 -10.38 14.28
C ASP A 36 -15.94 -10.54 14.31
N GLU A 37 -16.68 -9.54 13.83
CA GLU A 37 -18.15 -9.55 13.78
C GLU A 37 -18.68 -10.37 12.58
N ALA A 38 -18.04 -10.28 11.42
CA ALA A 38 -18.48 -10.94 10.18
C ALA A 38 -18.13 -12.44 10.12
N GLY A 39 -17.08 -12.85 10.83
CA GLY A 39 -16.58 -14.23 10.81
C GLY A 39 -15.71 -14.57 9.59
N PRO A 40 -15.28 -15.84 9.45
CA PRO A 40 -14.16 -16.22 8.58
C PRO A 40 -14.47 -16.23 7.07
N ARG A 41 -15.73 -16.02 6.67
CA ARG A 41 -16.16 -16.05 5.26
C ARG A 41 -16.64 -14.68 4.82
N CYS A 42 -15.73 -13.71 4.81
CA CYS A 42 -16.02 -12.36 4.37
C CYS A 42 -14.96 -11.85 3.40
N PHE A 43 -15.39 -10.94 2.53
CA PHE A 43 -14.52 -10.16 1.67
C PHE A 43 -14.67 -8.69 2.07
N ILE A 44 -13.56 -8.06 2.42
CA ILE A 44 -13.53 -6.64 2.80
C ILE A 44 -12.63 -5.91 1.82
N PHE A 45 -13.20 -4.92 1.14
CA PHE A 45 -12.45 -3.99 0.31
C PHE A 45 -12.30 -2.65 1.07
N VAL A 46 -11.06 -2.22 1.27
CA VAL A 46 -10.73 -1.05 2.11
C VAL A 46 -10.09 0.01 1.24
N ILE A 47 -10.60 1.23 1.31
CA ILE A 47 -10.00 2.42 0.70
C ILE A 47 -9.43 3.27 1.83
N THR A 48 -8.11 3.42 1.87
CA THR A 48 -7.44 4.24 2.88
C THR A 48 -7.47 5.71 2.48
N MET A 49 -7.39 6.60 3.48
CA MET A 49 -7.31 8.05 3.26
C MET A 49 -6.24 8.70 4.14
N GLY A 50 -5.57 7.96 5.03
CA GLY A 50 -4.68 8.53 6.05
C GLY A 50 -3.45 9.21 5.46
N ASN A 51 -3.00 8.80 4.28
CA ASN A 51 -1.92 9.45 3.53
C ASN A 51 -2.41 10.26 2.31
N HIS A 52 -3.72 10.48 2.16
CA HIS A 52 -4.25 11.25 1.05
C HIS A 52 -3.96 12.75 1.22
N GLY A 53 -3.66 13.44 0.12
CA GLY A 53 -3.45 14.88 0.11
C GLY A 53 -4.72 15.70 0.39
N PRO A 54 -4.62 17.03 0.48
CA PRO A 54 -3.39 17.81 0.43
C PRO A 54 -2.53 17.63 1.69
N TRP A 55 -1.22 17.48 1.51
CA TRP A 55 -0.23 17.50 2.61
C TRP A 55 0.10 18.94 3.00
N LEU A 56 -0.83 19.58 3.71
CA LEU A 56 -0.78 20.99 4.10
C LEU A 56 0.44 21.34 4.97
N ASP A 57 0.94 22.58 4.92
CA ASP A 57 2.05 23.00 5.80
C ASP A 57 1.69 22.86 7.29
N LYS A 58 0.47 23.25 7.66
CA LYS A 58 -0.10 23.10 9.01
C LYS A 58 -0.84 21.77 9.13
N GLY A 59 -0.68 21.11 10.26
CA GLY A 59 -1.27 19.80 10.53
C GLY A 59 -0.61 19.16 11.76
N PRO A 60 -0.94 17.89 12.06
CA PRO A 60 -0.34 17.16 13.18
C PRO A 60 1.20 17.19 13.14
N PRO A 61 1.87 17.05 14.30
CA PRO A 61 3.32 16.89 14.34
C PRO A 61 3.77 15.72 13.44
N ILE A 62 4.89 15.93 12.75
CA ILE A 62 5.57 14.91 11.95
C ILE A 62 6.57 14.20 12.86
N ASP A 63 6.72 12.88 12.75
CA ASP A 63 7.73 12.14 13.50
C ASP A 63 9.13 12.78 13.31
N PRO A 64 9.87 13.06 14.40
CA PRO A 64 11.23 13.59 14.32
C PRO A 64 12.17 12.77 13.42
N ALA A 65 12.00 11.44 13.37
CA ALA A 65 12.75 10.56 12.47
C ALA A 65 12.56 10.96 11.00
N VAL A 66 11.34 11.30 10.59
CA VAL A 66 11.04 11.75 9.23
C VAL A 66 11.60 13.15 8.99
N THR A 67 11.45 14.07 9.94
CA THR A 67 11.96 15.44 9.78
C THR A 67 13.49 15.51 9.68
N ARG A 68 14.21 14.49 10.16
CA ARG A 68 15.67 14.38 10.09
C ARG A 68 16.18 13.81 8.78
N LEU A 69 15.31 13.27 7.92
CA LEU A 69 15.73 12.70 6.62
C LEU A 69 16.33 13.77 5.69
N PHE A 70 15.79 14.99 5.73
CA PHE A 70 16.26 16.12 4.95
C PHE A 70 15.73 17.45 5.52
N ASP A 71 16.41 18.55 5.21
CA ASP A 71 15.87 19.90 5.49
C ASP A 71 14.74 20.23 4.50
N ALA A 72 13.51 20.32 5.01
CA ALA A 72 12.33 20.66 4.21
C ALA A 72 12.43 22.01 3.50
N ARG A 73 13.29 22.93 3.95
CA ARG A 73 13.49 24.24 3.30
C ARG A 73 14.37 24.17 2.07
N ALA A 74 15.21 23.14 1.97
CA ALA A 74 16.12 22.92 0.84
C ALA A 74 15.44 22.16 -0.32
N VAL A 75 14.24 21.61 -0.10
CA VAL A 75 13.54 20.74 -1.04
C VAL A 75 12.23 21.40 -1.47
N PRO A 76 11.96 21.55 -2.79
CA PRO A 76 10.65 21.95 -3.29
C PRO A 76 9.55 21.02 -2.76
N GLN A 77 8.45 21.57 -2.25
CA GLN A 77 7.39 20.78 -1.58
C GLN A 77 7.92 19.95 -0.37
N GLY A 78 9.06 20.31 0.21
CA GLY A 78 9.75 19.49 1.22
C GLY A 78 8.91 19.20 2.45
N LYS A 79 8.10 20.15 2.93
CA LYS A 79 7.21 19.93 4.08
C LYS A 79 6.08 18.94 3.74
N ALA A 80 5.51 19.06 2.53
CA ALA A 80 4.52 18.13 2.02
C ALA A 80 5.11 16.72 1.86
N LEU A 81 6.34 16.61 1.33
CA LEU A 81 7.05 15.33 1.25
C LEU A 81 7.30 14.72 2.63
N GLN A 82 7.74 15.49 3.63
CA GLN A 82 7.88 14.97 5.00
C GLN A 82 6.55 14.44 5.56
N ARG A 83 5.43 15.11 5.29
CA ARG A 83 4.11 14.60 5.71
C ARG A 83 3.70 13.34 4.98
N TYR A 84 3.97 13.27 3.67
CA TYR A 84 3.73 12.05 2.90
C TYR A 84 4.54 10.87 3.43
N LEU A 85 5.82 11.08 3.77
CA LEU A 85 6.68 10.04 4.34
C LEU A 85 6.24 9.60 5.74
N ASP A 86 5.71 10.52 6.55
CA ASP A 86 5.10 10.19 7.85
C ASP A 86 3.81 9.38 7.67
N GLY A 87 2.97 9.76 6.70
CA GLY A 87 1.80 8.98 6.29
C GLY A 87 2.17 7.59 5.78
N LEU A 88 3.26 7.47 5.00
CA LEU A 88 3.76 6.19 4.49
C LEU A 88 4.20 5.26 5.63
N ARG A 89 4.86 5.80 6.68
CA ARG A 89 5.18 5.04 7.90
C ARG A 89 3.92 4.55 8.62
N ARG A 90 2.85 5.36 8.63
CA ARG A 90 1.56 4.96 9.21
C ARG A 90 0.86 3.89 8.37
N SER A 91 0.99 3.91 7.06
CA SER A 91 0.50 2.83 6.19
C SER A 91 1.28 1.52 6.41
N ASP A 92 2.59 1.60 6.66
CA ASP A 92 3.41 0.43 7.06
C ASP A 92 2.96 -0.14 8.42
N GLU A 93 2.67 0.72 9.41
CA GLU A 93 2.09 0.29 10.70
C GLU A 93 0.71 -0.39 10.50
N MET A 94 -0.14 0.13 9.61
CA MET A 94 -1.41 -0.52 9.24
C MET A 94 -1.19 -1.92 8.70
N LEU A 95 -0.23 -2.13 7.79
CA LEU A 95 0.10 -3.45 7.26
C LEU A 95 0.51 -4.40 8.37
N ALA A 96 1.38 -3.97 9.28
CA ALA A 96 1.81 -4.78 10.42
C ALA A 96 0.64 -5.19 11.33
N ILE A 97 -0.28 -4.25 11.62
CA ILE A 97 -1.49 -4.51 12.42
C ILE A 97 -2.39 -5.54 11.72
N LEU A 98 -2.66 -5.36 10.43
CA LEU A 98 -3.51 -6.26 9.66
C LEU A 98 -2.91 -7.66 9.55
N MET A 99 -1.64 -7.78 9.17
CA MET A 99 -0.95 -9.07 9.07
C MET A 99 -0.98 -9.80 10.41
N SER A 100 -0.58 -9.14 11.50
CA SER A 100 -0.60 -9.73 12.85
C SER A 100 -2.01 -10.15 13.28
N GLY A 101 -3.02 -9.34 12.94
CA GLY A 101 -4.41 -9.64 13.24
C GLY A 101 -4.95 -10.84 12.43
N LEU A 102 -4.60 -10.94 11.16
CA LEU A 102 -5.02 -12.04 10.29
C LEU A 102 -4.34 -13.36 10.68
N GLU A 103 -3.04 -13.33 11.01
CA GLU A 103 -2.28 -14.51 11.48
C GLU A 103 -2.91 -15.17 12.70
N GLN A 104 -3.48 -14.38 13.61
CA GLN A 104 -4.15 -14.87 14.81
C GLN A 104 -5.51 -15.51 14.53
N ARG A 105 -6.14 -15.21 13.40
CA ARG A 105 -7.53 -15.60 13.08
C ARG A 105 -7.61 -16.83 12.18
N SER A 106 -6.81 -16.89 11.11
CA SER A 106 -6.85 -18.02 10.18
C SER A 106 -5.54 -18.16 9.40
N ARG A 107 -5.14 -19.41 9.14
CA ARG A 107 -4.03 -19.72 8.21
C ARG A 107 -4.40 -19.46 6.76
N ASP A 108 -5.70 -19.42 6.45
CA ASP A 108 -6.22 -19.20 5.11
C ASP A 108 -6.56 -17.71 4.85
N ALA A 109 -6.27 -16.84 5.82
CA ALA A 109 -6.46 -15.40 5.65
C ALA A 109 -5.53 -14.87 4.55
N MET A 110 -6.04 -13.94 3.74
CA MET A 110 -5.28 -13.27 2.70
C MET A 110 -5.49 -11.76 2.75
N LEU A 111 -4.41 -11.03 2.49
CA LEU A 111 -4.34 -9.59 2.38
C LEU A 111 -3.75 -9.24 1.02
N GLY A 112 -4.52 -8.49 0.23
CA GLY A 112 -4.00 -7.75 -0.92
C GLY A 112 -3.92 -6.27 -0.57
N PHE A 113 -2.76 -5.66 -0.75
CA PHE A 113 -2.53 -4.23 -0.52
C PHE A 113 -1.78 -3.65 -1.71
N TYR A 114 -2.23 -2.51 -2.23
CA TYR A 114 -1.60 -1.86 -3.38
C TYR A 114 -1.75 -0.35 -3.30
N GLY A 115 -0.74 0.38 -3.78
CA GLY A 115 -0.86 1.82 -4.01
C GLY A 115 -1.70 2.08 -5.26
N ASP A 116 -2.65 2.99 -5.18
CA ASP A 116 -3.52 3.37 -6.29
C ASP A 116 -2.82 4.30 -7.28
N HIS A 117 -2.00 5.23 -6.79
CA HIS A 117 -1.18 6.11 -7.61
C HIS A 117 -0.03 6.75 -6.81
N LEU A 118 0.92 7.36 -7.51
CA LEU A 118 1.96 8.20 -6.89
C LEU A 118 1.37 9.49 -6.31
N PRO A 119 1.90 10.01 -5.19
CA PRO A 119 1.46 11.30 -4.67
C PRO A 119 1.81 12.43 -5.64
N SER A 120 0.97 13.46 -5.72
CA SER A 120 1.20 14.64 -6.58
C SER A 120 2.26 15.60 -5.99
N LEU A 121 3.50 15.11 -5.88
CA LEU A 121 4.68 15.83 -5.39
C LEU A 121 5.78 15.91 -6.46
N PRO A 122 5.47 16.39 -7.69
CA PRO A 122 6.37 16.28 -8.84
C PRO A 122 7.70 17.02 -8.64
N HIS A 123 7.69 18.19 -7.99
CA HIS A 123 8.91 18.99 -7.80
C HIS A 123 9.82 18.39 -6.72
N ALA A 124 9.23 17.74 -5.70
CA ALA A 124 10.03 16.99 -4.74
C ALA A 124 10.67 15.77 -5.40
N PHE A 125 9.92 15.04 -6.22
CA PHE A 125 10.43 13.88 -6.96
C PHE A 125 11.50 14.26 -7.97
N GLU A 126 11.30 15.33 -8.74
CA GLU A 126 12.29 15.88 -9.66
C GLU A 126 13.58 16.29 -8.93
N HIS A 127 13.46 16.94 -7.76
CA HIS A 127 14.62 17.33 -6.94
C HIS A 127 15.51 16.13 -6.55
N PHE A 128 14.91 14.97 -6.31
CA PHE A 128 15.63 13.74 -5.98
C PHE A 128 15.92 12.84 -7.19
N GLY A 129 15.56 13.26 -8.41
CA GLY A 129 15.72 12.46 -9.63
C GLY A 129 14.85 11.19 -9.65
N PHE A 130 13.72 11.18 -8.95
CA PHE A 130 12.78 10.06 -8.93
C PHE A 130 11.91 10.08 -10.19
N THR A 131 12.02 9.04 -11.02
CA THR A 131 11.34 8.94 -12.32
C THR A 131 10.46 7.68 -12.46
N GLU A 132 10.31 6.90 -11.40
CA GLU A 132 9.59 5.62 -11.41
C GLU A 132 8.07 5.89 -11.41
N PRO A 133 7.30 5.48 -12.43
CA PRO A 133 5.84 5.66 -12.46
C PRO A 133 5.05 4.60 -11.67
N HIS A 134 5.69 3.52 -11.20
CA HIS A 134 4.98 2.41 -10.58
C HIS A 134 4.62 2.66 -9.10
N SER A 135 3.51 2.06 -8.66
CA SER A 135 3.17 1.88 -7.25
C SER A 135 3.49 0.45 -6.81
N ASP A 136 3.74 0.27 -5.50
CA ASP A 136 4.00 -1.05 -4.93
C ASP A 136 2.70 -1.78 -4.57
N TYR A 137 2.78 -3.10 -4.53
CA TYR A 137 1.73 -3.97 -4.00
C TYR A 137 2.31 -5.17 -3.26
N VAL A 138 1.49 -5.80 -2.43
CA VAL A 138 1.78 -7.06 -1.76
C VAL A 138 0.52 -7.94 -1.72
N ILE A 139 0.72 -9.24 -1.95
CA ILE A 139 -0.28 -10.28 -1.69
C ILE A 139 0.32 -11.20 -0.64
N TRP A 140 -0.31 -11.25 0.53
CA TRP A 140 0.13 -12.00 1.69
C TRP A 140 -0.98 -12.98 2.13
N PRO A 141 -0.67 -14.23 2.51
CA PRO A 141 0.65 -14.84 2.53
C PRO A 141 1.17 -15.19 1.11
N GLY A 142 2.47 -14.96 0.92
CA GLY A 142 3.14 -15.03 -0.37
C GLY A 142 3.52 -16.44 -0.87
N GLY A 143 3.10 -17.53 -0.20
CA GLY A 143 3.59 -18.88 -0.51
C GLY A 143 5.05 -19.11 -0.06
N ALA A 144 5.79 -20.01 -0.73
CA ALA A 144 7.17 -20.35 -0.37
C ALA A 144 8.17 -19.19 -0.57
N ALA A 145 9.27 -19.18 0.20
CA ALA A 145 10.26 -18.10 0.24
C ALA A 145 11.52 -18.39 -0.60
N PRO A 146 12.13 -17.37 -1.24
CA PRO A 146 11.67 -15.98 -1.34
C PRO A 146 10.59 -15.80 -2.43
N PRO A 147 9.54 -14.99 -2.19
CA PRO A 147 8.51 -14.75 -3.19
C PRO A 147 9.08 -13.95 -4.37
N PRO A 148 8.74 -14.29 -5.62
CA PRO A 148 9.22 -13.56 -6.78
C PRO A 148 8.60 -12.16 -6.86
N ARG A 149 9.42 -11.11 -6.97
CA ARG A 149 8.96 -9.77 -7.36
C ARG A 149 8.53 -9.78 -8.82
N ARG A 150 7.32 -9.31 -9.12
CA ARG A 150 6.80 -9.17 -10.49
C ARG A 150 6.12 -7.81 -10.65
N ASP A 151 6.26 -7.22 -11.82
CA ASP A 151 5.50 -6.02 -12.18
C ASP A 151 4.20 -6.47 -12.83
N LEU A 152 3.06 -6.06 -12.25
CA LEU A 152 1.73 -6.45 -12.69
C LEU A 152 0.87 -5.21 -12.91
N PRO A 153 -0.02 -5.20 -13.92
CA PRO A 153 -0.98 -4.12 -14.03
C PRO A 153 -2.00 -4.21 -12.88
N ALA A 154 -2.36 -3.08 -12.29
CA ALA A 154 -3.25 -3.03 -11.13
C ALA A 154 -4.61 -3.72 -11.36
N HIS A 155 -5.11 -3.73 -12.61
CA HIS A 155 -6.37 -4.39 -12.95
C HIS A 155 -6.33 -5.93 -12.86
N ASP A 156 -5.14 -6.53 -12.88
CA ASP A 156 -5.00 -7.98 -12.70
C ASP A 156 -5.06 -8.40 -11.23
N LEU A 157 -4.76 -7.49 -10.30
CA LEU A 157 -4.66 -7.82 -8.87
C LEU A 157 -5.95 -8.40 -8.30
N GLY A 158 -7.10 -7.83 -8.66
CA GLY A 158 -8.40 -8.30 -8.17
C GLY A 158 -8.67 -9.75 -8.58
N ARG A 159 -8.40 -10.10 -9.84
CA ARG A 159 -8.53 -11.47 -10.35
C ARG A 159 -7.56 -12.40 -9.63
N ILE A 160 -6.28 -12.03 -9.52
CA ILE A 160 -5.25 -12.84 -8.87
C ILE A 160 -5.61 -13.13 -7.41
N ILE A 161 -6.07 -12.13 -6.66
CA ILE A 161 -6.48 -12.29 -5.25
C ILE A 161 -7.66 -13.26 -5.14
N VAL A 162 -8.68 -13.11 -5.99
CA VAL A 162 -9.84 -14.02 -5.98
C VAL A 162 -9.44 -15.44 -6.36
N ASP A 163 -8.66 -15.62 -7.42
CA ASP A 163 -8.19 -16.94 -7.85
C ASP A 163 -7.40 -17.63 -6.72
N ARG A 164 -6.51 -16.90 -6.05
CA ARG A 164 -5.75 -17.42 -4.90
C ARG A 164 -6.66 -17.76 -3.71
N ALA A 165 -7.70 -16.98 -3.47
CA ALA A 165 -8.67 -17.24 -2.39
C ALA A 165 -9.49 -18.51 -2.66
N LEU A 166 -9.70 -18.84 -3.93
CA LEU A 166 -10.37 -20.04 -4.40
C LEU A 166 -9.45 -21.26 -4.53
N GLY A 167 -8.17 -21.12 -4.13
CA GLY A 167 -7.21 -22.23 -4.11
C GLY A 167 -6.42 -22.42 -5.40
N ALA A 168 -6.40 -21.44 -6.31
CA ALA A 168 -5.49 -21.50 -7.45
C ALA A 168 -4.03 -21.39 -7.00
N GLU A 169 -3.17 -22.22 -7.58
CA GLU A 169 -1.72 -22.12 -7.43
C GLU A 169 -1.21 -20.77 -7.93
N TRP A 170 -0.11 -20.27 -7.35
CA TRP A 170 0.47 -18.97 -7.71
C TRP A 170 0.67 -18.79 -9.21
N ASP A 171 1.34 -19.74 -9.87
CA ASP A 171 1.65 -19.68 -11.30
C ASP A 171 0.41 -19.74 -12.19
N ALA A 172 -0.65 -20.40 -11.72
CA ALA A 172 -1.94 -20.42 -12.40
C ALA A 172 -2.68 -19.08 -12.23
N ALA A 173 -2.67 -18.52 -11.02
CA ALA A 173 -3.33 -17.25 -10.72
C ALA A 173 -2.70 -16.08 -11.49
N ILE A 174 -1.37 -16.06 -11.63
CA ILE A 174 -0.65 -15.02 -12.38
C ILE A 174 -0.54 -15.28 -13.88
N GLY A 175 -1.00 -16.45 -14.36
CA GLY A 175 -1.12 -16.88 -15.76
C GLY A 175 -0.27 -16.12 -16.79
N GLY A 176 0.88 -16.70 -17.19
CA GLY A 176 1.62 -16.44 -18.43
C GLY A 176 1.42 -15.09 -19.13
N SER A 177 1.59 -13.97 -18.43
CA SER A 177 1.68 -12.67 -19.07
C SER A 177 3.02 -12.61 -19.81
N GLY A 178 2.96 -12.38 -21.12
CA GLY A 178 4.11 -12.43 -22.02
C GLY A 178 5.28 -11.60 -21.51
N ALA A 179 6.49 -12.12 -21.75
CA ALA A 179 7.77 -11.50 -21.42
C ALA A 179 7.79 -9.98 -21.70
N GLY A 180 7.67 -9.19 -20.63
CA GLY A 180 8.29 -7.86 -20.55
C GLY A 180 9.77 -8.04 -20.22
N PRO A 181 10.67 -7.19 -20.73
CA PRO A 181 12.10 -7.47 -20.73
C PRO A 181 12.60 -7.65 -19.29
N THR A 182 13.09 -8.85 -19.01
CA THR A 182 13.80 -9.17 -17.78
C THR A 182 15.00 -8.24 -17.62
N ARG A 183 15.23 -7.92 -16.35
CA ARG A 183 16.16 -6.94 -15.77
C ARG A 183 17.64 -7.34 -15.95
N ASP A 184 18.05 -7.83 -17.11
CA ASP A 184 19.44 -8.24 -17.40
C ASP A 184 20.34 -7.09 -17.89
N ARG A 185 19.86 -5.85 -17.92
CA ARG A 185 20.63 -4.71 -18.46
C ARG A 185 21.17 -3.70 -17.45
N LEU A 186 20.90 -3.84 -16.15
CA LEU A 186 21.49 -2.92 -15.15
C LEU A 186 22.81 -3.42 -14.54
N GLU A 187 23.09 -4.72 -14.50
CA GLU A 187 24.36 -5.22 -13.96
C GLU A 187 25.54 -5.08 -14.94
N SER A 188 25.26 -4.97 -16.25
CA SER A 188 26.33 -4.80 -17.26
C SER A 188 27.00 -3.42 -17.25
N VAL A 189 26.37 -2.40 -16.64
CA VAL A 189 26.91 -1.03 -16.61
C VAL A 189 27.74 -0.75 -15.35
N LEU A 190 27.61 -1.55 -14.29
CA LEU A 190 28.39 -1.40 -13.05
C LEU A 190 29.67 -2.26 -13.02
N ALA A 191 29.85 -3.19 -13.97
CA ALA A 191 31.05 -4.01 -14.07
C ALA A 191 32.13 -3.47 -15.04
N ALA A 192 31.83 -2.46 -15.85
CA ALA A 192 32.75 -1.89 -16.84
C ALA A 192 33.53 -0.65 -16.36
N GLY A 193 33.47 -0.34 -15.06
CA GLY A 193 34.12 0.83 -14.44
C GLY A 193 35.18 0.49 -13.38
N ARG A 194 35.96 -0.58 -13.60
CA ARG A 194 37.22 -0.82 -12.86
C ARG A 194 38.40 -0.62 -13.80
#